data_AF-A0A2A6PHS0-F1
#
_entry.id   AF-A0A2A6PHS0-F1
#
_cell.length_a   1.000
_cell.length_b   1.000
_cell.length_c   1.000
_cell.angle_alpha   90.00
_cell.angle_beta   90.00
_cell.angle_gamma   90.00
#
_symmetry.space_group_name_H-M   'P 1'
#
loop_
_entity.id
_entity.type
_entity.pdbx_description
1 polymer ?
#
loop_
_entity_poly.entity_id
_entity_poly.type
_entity_poly.pdbx_seq_one_letter_code
_entity_poly.pdbx_strand_id
1 'polypeptide(L)'
;MDSHIKPPIRIASASLLAAAMLLSFATIAAGSASAAELSAAEQCDREAGSDLDLERNRAFPAVATQDIRIGVALSACREAYNQNGGARTQFQLARVLDRAGEKLKSLRVLGEAAQNGHALAMAMYGTRLVERGEAEAAFDLYQRAAAAGNVVAAHNLAAAYRDGVGTRADGALAAQWFERAQTNELQ
;
A
#
# COMPACT_ATOMS: atom_id res chain seq x y z
N MET A 1 65.45 65.20 7.30
CA MET A 1 64.59 64.01 7.31
C MET A 1 65.22 62.96 6.41
N ASP A 2 66.40 62.46 6.80
CA ASP A 2 66.59 61.39 7.80
C ASP A 2 66.05 60.09 7.21
N SER A 3 66.89 59.39 6.45
CA SER A 3 67.77 58.30 6.90
C SER A 3 66.95 57.12 7.41
N HIS A 4 67.22 55.91 6.92
CA HIS A 4 67.33 54.71 7.75
C HIS A 4 67.69 53.51 6.88
N ILE A 5 68.96 53.16 7.01
CA ILE A 5 69.61 51.92 6.62
C ILE A 5 68.87 50.75 7.28
N LYS A 6 68.50 49.72 6.51
CA LYS A 6 68.03 48.44 7.06
C LYS A 6 69.24 47.57 7.45
N PRO A 7 69.29 47.00 8.67
CA PRO A 7 70.20 45.89 8.95
C PRO A 7 69.52 44.54 8.66
N PRO A 8 70.28 43.48 8.33
CA PRO A 8 69.74 42.13 8.21
C PRO A 8 69.84 41.41 9.55
N ILE A 9 68.80 40.69 9.98
CA ILE A 9 68.91 39.80 11.13
C ILE A 9 68.33 38.43 10.79
N ARG A 10 69.18 37.44 11.09
CA ARG A 10 69.08 36.01 10.79
C ARG A 10 67.98 35.32 11.59
N ILE A 11 67.42 34.32 10.93
CA ILE A 11 66.43 33.37 11.41
C ILE A 11 67.10 32.45 12.45
N ALA A 12 66.63 32.48 13.70
CA ALA A 12 66.95 31.47 14.70
C ALA A 12 65.75 30.54 14.84
N SER A 13 65.88 29.34 14.32
CA SER A 13 64.95 28.22 14.48
C SER A 13 65.05 27.66 15.90
N ALA A 14 63.97 27.82 16.68
CA ALA A 14 63.80 27.16 17.98
C ALA A 14 62.77 26.03 17.82
N SER A 15 63.25 24.80 17.82
CA SER A 15 62.45 23.57 17.81
C SER A 15 61.75 23.39 19.16
N LEU A 16 60.42 23.51 19.18
CA LEU A 16 59.57 23.13 20.30
C LEU A 16 58.92 21.78 19.98
N LEU A 17 59.38 20.72 20.66
CA LEU A 17 58.73 19.41 20.69
C LEU A 17 57.40 19.54 21.44
N ALA A 18 56.28 19.55 20.72
CA ALA A 18 54.96 19.37 21.30
C ALA A 18 54.66 17.87 21.40
N ALA A 19 54.63 17.34 22.63
CA ALA A 19 54.17 15.99 22.91
C ALA A 19 52.63 15.93 22.76
N ALA A 20 52.15 15.29 21.70
CA ALA A 20 50.73 15.05 21.48
C ALA A 20 50.26 13.86 22.34
N MET A 21 49.49 14.14 23.38
CA MET A 21 48.80 13.14 24.20
C MET A 21 47.52 12.72 23.45
N LEU A 22 47.58 11.63 22.68
CA LEU A 22 46.41 11.06 22.00
C LEU A 22 45.53 10.34 23.03
N LEU A 23 44.52 11.04 23.54
CA LEU A 23 43.39 10.41 24.22
C LEU A 23 42.53 9.70 23.16
N SER A 24 42.78 8.42 22.97
CA SER A 24 41.93 7.52 22.18
C SER A 24 40.58 7.39 22.88
N PHE A 25 39.61 8.23 22.52
CA PHE A 25 38.22 7.96 22.82
C PHE A 25 37.77 6.80 21.92
N ALA A 26 37.83 5.59 22.45
CA ALA A 26 37.14 4.45 21.86
C ALA A 26 35.64 4.76 21.89
N THR A 27 35.07 5.12 20.74
CA THR A 27 33.63 5.26 20.56
C THR A 27 33.00 3.89 20.78
N ILE A 28 32.37 3.68 21.93
CA ILE A 28 31.47 2.55 22.13
C ILE A 28 30.25 2.84 21.26
N ALA A 29 30.21 2.24 20.07
CA ALA A 29 28.99 2.14 19.28
C ALA A 29 28.04 1.20 20.03
N ALA A 30 27.31 1.74 21.00
CA ALA A 30 26.11 1.10 21.50
C ALA A 30 25.13 1.09 20.34
N GLY A 31 25.06 -0.03 19.62
CA GLY A 31 24.02 -0.29 18.64
C GLY A 31 22.69 -0.28 19.37
N SER A 32 22.01 0.86 19.38
CA SER A 32 20.60 0.91 19.73
C SER A 32 19.88 0.03 18.72
N ALA A 33 19.30 -1.09 19.19
CA ALA A 33 18.33 -1.82 18.42
C ALA A 33 17.14 -0.88 18.18
N SER A 34 17.20 -0.14 17.07
CA SER A 34 16.06 0.60 16.55
C SER A 34 14.96 -0.41 16.33
N ALA A 35 13.79 -0.22 16.94
CA ALA A 35 12.59 -0.82 16.37
C ALA A 35 12.59 -0.42 14.89
N ALA A 36 12.59 -1.39 13.99
CA ALA A 36 12.61 -1.10 12.56
C ALA A 36 11.40 -0.21 12.24
N GLU A 37 11.64 0.94 11.63
CA GLU A 37 10.55 1.82 11.20
C GLU A 37 9.72 1.10 10.14
N LEU A 38 8.39 1.18 10.26
CA LEU A 38 7.50 0.59 9.27
C LEU A 38 7.67 1.29 7.93
N SER A 39 7.74 0.51 6.86
CA SER A 39 7.63 1.01 5.49
C SER A 39 6.30 1.73 5.26
N ALA A 40 6.22 2.57 4.22
CA ALA A 40 4.98 3.24 3.85
C ALA A 40 3.84 2.24 3.57
N ALA A 41 4.14 1.09 2.94
CA ALA A 41 3.16 0.04 2.70
C ALA A 41 2.65 -0.60 4.00
N GLU A 42 3.51 -0.86 4.98
CA GLU A 42 3.10 -1.39 6.30
C GLU A 42 2.30 -0.37 7.10
N GLN A 43 2.63 0.92 6.98
CA GLN A 43 1.82 1.98 7.57
C GLN A 43 0.42 2.04 6.94
N CYS A 44 0.30 1.89 5.61
CA CYS A 44 -1.00 1.79 4.95
C CYS A 44 -1.75 0.52 5.36
N ASP A 45 -1.08 -0.63 5.42
CA ASP A 45 -1.65 -1.90 5.86
C ASP A 45 -2.29 -1.77 7.25
N ARG A 46 -1.58 -1.13 8.19
CA ARG A 46 -2.05 -0.91 9.57
C ARG A 46 -3.31 -0.06 9.65
N GLU A 47 -3.46 0.91 8.75
CA GLU A 47 -4.53 1.91 8.84
C GLU A 47 -5.73 1.62 7.92
N ALA A 48 -5.55 0.76 6.91
CA ALA A 48 -6.52 0.54 5.85
C ALA A 48 -6.56 -0.90 5.29
N GLY A 49 -5.98 -1.89 5.98
CA GLY A 49 -6.13 -3.31 5.62
C GLY A 49 -7.57 -3.80 5.76
N SER A 50 -8.05 -4.63 4.83
CA SER A 50 -9.43 -5.18 4.85
C SER A 50 -9.42 -6.61 5.34
N ASP A 51 -10.46 -7.02 6.06
CA ASP A 51 -10.72 -8.41 6.45
C ASP A 51 -11.06 -9.31 5.25
N LEU A 52 -11.75 -8.74 4.26
CA LEU A 52 -12.08 -9.38 2.98
C LEU A 52 -10.88 -9.57 2.04
N ASP A 53 -9.73 -8.93 2.32
CA ASP A 53 -8.55 -8.98 1.47
C ASP A 53 -7.69 -10.21 1.81
N LEU A 54 -7.62 -11.14 0.86
CA LEU A 54 -6.84 -12.38 0.97
C LEU A 54 -5.32 -12.10 0.96
N GLU A 55 -4.89 -10.99 0.37
CA GLU A 55 -3.50 -10.55 0.23
C GLU A 55 -3.05 -9.63 1.40
N ARG A 56 -3.93 -9.42 2.40
CA ARG A 56 -3.66 -8.50 3.51
C ARG A 56 -2.42 -8.91 4.31
N ASN A 57 -1.67 -7.91 4.77
CA ASN A 57 -0.63 -8.12 5.76
C ASN A 57 -1.24 -8.51 7.11
N ARG A 58 -0.97 -9.73 7.57
CA ARG A 58 -1.54 -10.27 8.82
C ARG A 58 -0.81 -9.83 10.08
N ALA A 59 0.28 -9.07 9.96
CA ALA A 59 0.93 -8.45 11.11
C ALA A 59 0.06 -7.37 11.78
N PHE A 60 -0.94 -6.84 11.06
CA PHE A 60 -1.85 -5.83 11.56
C PHE A 60 -3.30 -6.35 11.58
N PRO A 61 -4.13 -5.89 12.53
CA PRO A 61 -5.56 -6.15 12.51
C PRO A 61 -6.20 -5.52 11.26
N ALA A 62 -7.27 -6.15 10.76
CA ALA A 62 -8.07 -5.52 9.72
C ALA A 62 -8.80 -4.30 10.28
N VAL A 63 -8.99 -3.29 9.43
CA VAL A 63 -9.71 -2.05 9.74
C VAL A 63 -11.02 -2.06 8.97
N ALA A 64 -12.14 -2.09 9.68
CA ALA A 64 -13.45 -1.99 9.05
C ALA A 64 -13.63 -0.60 8.43
N THR A 65 -14.39 -0.49 7.34
CA THR A 65 -14.49 0.76 6.55
C THR A 65 -14.93 1.96 7.40
N GLN A 66 -15.86 1.77 8.34
CA GLN A 66 -16.34 2.82 9.23
C GLN A 66 -15.26 3.34 10.20
N ASP A 67 -14.31 2.47 10.57
CA ASP A 67 -13.26 2.73 11.57
C ASP A 67 -11.99 3.33 10.96
N ILE A 68 -11.93 3.46 9.62
CA ILE A 68 -10.82 4.10 8.93
C ILE A 68 -10.69 5.57 9.39
N ARG A 69 -9.57 5.88 10.04
CA ARG A 69 -9.20 7.24 10.43
C ARG A 69 -8.64 7.98 9.23
N ILE A 70 -9.52 8.73 8.54
CA ILE A 70 -9.24 9.36 7.23
C ILE A 70 -7.88 10.06 7.20
N GLY A 71 -7.57 10.94 8.16
CA GLY A 71 -6.33 11.73 8.12
C GLY A 71 -5.06 10.87 8.13
N VAL A 72 -4.97 9.92 9.07
CA VAL A 72 -3.79 9.06 9.22
C VAL A 72 -3.70 8.08 8.06
N ALA A 73 -4.80 7.43 7.71
CA ALA A 73 -4.84 6.45 6.63
C ALA A 73 -4.57 7.08 5.26
N LEU A 74 -5.09 8.28 4.99
CA LEU A 74 -4.90 8.95 3.71
C LEU A 74 -3.45 9.35 3.51
N SER A 75 -2.78 9.84 4.55
CA SER A 75 -1.35 10.16 4.49
C SER A 75 -0.52 8.89 4.22
N ALA A 76 -0.74 7.84 5.02
CA ALA A 76 0.03 6.60 4.90
C ALA A 76 -0.17 5.93 3.53
N CYS A 77 -1.41 5.79 3.08
CA CYS A 77 -1.72 5.12 1.81
C CYS A 77 -1.38 5.95 0.58
N ARG A 78 -1.40 7.29 0.68
CA ARG A 78 -0.88 8.14 -0.40
C ARG A 78 0.63 7.96 -0.57
N GLU A 79 1.36 7.95 0.54
CA GLU A 79 2.80 7.73 0.52
C GLU A 79 3.14 6.36 -0.08
N ALA A 80 2.48 5.30 0.38
CA ALA A 80 2.66 3.96 -0.16
C ALA A 80 2.35 3.87 -1.67
N TYR A 81 1.27 4.51 -2.11
CA TYR A 81 0.89 4.58 -3.52
C TYR A 81 1.95 5.31 -4.36
N ASN A 82 2.46 6.45 -3.88
CA ASN A 82 3.50 7.23 -4.57
C ASN A 82 4.84 6.49 -4.68
N GLN A 83 5.10 5.57 -3.74
CA GLN A 83 6.26 4.67 -3.77
C GLN A 83 6.04 3.41 -4.63
N ASN A 84 4.96 3.34 -5.40
CA ASN A 84 4.56 2.17 -6.21
C ASN A 84 4.34 0.89 -5.37
N GLY A 85 3.66 1.00 -4.21
CA GLY A 85 3.38 -0.11 -3.29
C GLY A 85 2.49 -1.24 -3.82
N GLY A 86 2.24 -1.32 -5.13
CA GLY A 86 1.50 -2.39 -5.79
C GLY A 86 -0.02 -2.35 -5.62
N ALA A 87 -0.70 -3.32 -6.23
CA ALA A 87 -2.15 -3.37 -6.37
C ALA A 87 -2.91 -3.36 -5.03
N ARG A 88 -2.32 -3.98 -4.00
CA ARG A 88 -2.87 -3.98 -2.64
C ARG A 88 -2.92 -2.58 -2.03
N THR A 89 -1.85 -1.79 -2.13
CA THR A 89 -1.85 -0.40 -1.60
C THR A 89 -2.79 0.51 -2.37
N GLN A 90 -2.94 0.29 -3.69
CA GLN A 90 -3.94 0.97 -4.52
C GLN A 90 -5.35 0.67 -3.98
N PHE A 91 -5.67 -0.60 -3.74
CA PHE A 91 -6.94 -0.99 -3.14
C PHE A 91 -7.19 -0.31 -1.78
N GLN A 92 -6.22 -0.36 -0.87
CA GLN A 92 -6.33 0.27 0.45
C GLN A 92 -6.54 1.79 0.34
N LEU A 93 -5.81 2.47 -0.54
CA LEU A 93 -6.03 3.89 -0.82
C LEU A 93 -7.43 4.16 -1.38
N ALA A 94 -7.95 3.31 -2.26
CA ALA A 94 -9.31 3.43 -2.77
C ALA A 94 -10.37 3.34 -1.65
N ARG A 95 -10.19 2.43 -0.68
CA ARG A 95 -11.06 2.34 0.52
C ARG A 95 -11.02 3.62 1.34
N VAL A 96 -9.84 4.19 1.57
CA VAL A 96 -9.68 5.44 2.31
C VAL A 96 -10.35 6.61 1.60
N LEU A 97 -10.21 6.69 0.27
CA LEU A 97 -10.85 7.72 -0.55
C LEU A 97 -12.38 7.59 -0.54
N ASP A 98 -12.92 6.37 -0.57
CA ASP A 98 -14.38 6.14 -0.45
C ASP A 98 -14.88 6.62 0.92
N ARG A 99 -14.17 6.27 2.00
CA ARG A 99 -14.47 6.73 3.37
C ARG A 99 -14.39 8.26 3.51
N ALA A 100 -13.51 8.91 2.75
CA ALA A 100 -13.36 10.35 2.69
C ALA A 100 -14.39 11.05 1.78
N GLY A 101 -15.27 10.31 1.10
CA GLY A 101 -16.26 10.86 0.17
C GLY A 101 -15.70 11.24 -1.21
N GLU A 102 -14.44 10.91 -1.49
CA GLU A 102 -13.73 11.22 -2.73
C GLU A 102 -14.03 10.18 -3.83
N LYS A 103 -15.32 10.01 -4.15
CA LYS A 103 -15.84 8.88 -4.95
C LYS A 103 -15.16 8.69 -6.30
N LEU A 104 -14.92 9.78 -7.05
CA LEU A 104 -14.29 9.69 -8.38
C LEU A 104 -12.81 9.28 -8.30
N LYS A 105 -12.10 9.74 -7.27
CA LYS A 105 -10.70 9.34 -7.04
C LYS A 105 -10.64 7.90 -6.58
N SER A 106 -11.54 7.50 -5.68
CA SER A 106 -11.68 6.12 -5.23
C SER A 106 -11.93 5.18 -6.41
N LEU A 107 -12.92 5.48 -7.26
CA LEU A 107 -13.25 4.66 -8.42
C LEU A 107 -12.06 4.45 -9.37
N ARG A 108 -11.30 5.51 -9.64
CA ARG A 108 -10.09 5.45 -10.48
C ARG A 108 -9.04 4.53 -9.90
N VAL A 109 -8.66 4.75 -8.63
CA VAL A 109 -7.61 3.97 -7.96
C VAL A 109 -8.06 2.51 -7.75
N LEU A 110 -9.35 2.28 -7.51
CA LEU A 110 -9.92 0.93 -7.42
C LEU A 110 -9.82 0.19 -8.76
N GLY A 111 -10.07 0.88 -9.87
CA GLY A 111 -9.89 0.36 -11.22
C GLY A 111 -8.42 0.04 -11.53
N GLU A 112 -7.48 0.87 -11.09
CA GLU A 112 -6.03 0.58 -11.19
C GLU A 112 -5.66 -0.69 -10.42
N ALA A 113 -6.12 -0.82 -9.17
CA ALA A 113 -5.89 -2.02 -8.36
C ALA A 113 -6.45 -3.28 -9.02
N ALA A 114 -7.65 -3.19 -9.59
CA ALA A 114 -8.28 -4.30 -10.33
C ALA A 114 -7.49 -4.67 -11.59
N GLN A 115 -7.04 -3.69 -12.38
CA GLN A 115 -6.20 -3.91 -13.56
C GLN A 115 -4.86 -4.57 -13.18
N ASN A 116 -4.31 -4.20 -12.03
CA ASN A 116 -3.05 -4.74 -11.50
C ASN A 116 -3.21 -6.06 -10.72
N GLY A 117 -4.35 -6.75 -10.83
CA GLY A 117 -4.48 -8.12 -10.35
C GLY A 117 -5.11 -8.30 -8.97
N HIS A 118 -5.41 -7.23 -8.23
CA HIS A 118 -5.93 -7.36 -6.87
C HIS A 118 -7.38 -7.90 -6.87
N ALA A 119 -7.57 -9.14 -6.41
CA ALA A 119 -8.81 -9.89 -6.63
C ALA A 119 -10.03 -9.23 -5.96
N LEU A 120 -9.89 -8.73 -4.72
CA LEU A 120 -10.98 -8.01 -4.06
C LEU A 120 -11.28 -6.68 -4.76
N ALA A 121 -10.28 -6.01 -5.34
CA ALA A 121 -10.51 -4.77 -6.07
C ALA A 121 -11.29 -5.02 -7.36
N MET A 122 -11.00 -6.12 -8.08
CA MET A 122 -11.81 -6.54 -9.23
C MET A 122 -13.29 -6.74 -8.85
N ALA A 123 -13.57 -7.41 -7.72
CA ALA A 123 -14.94 -7.62 -7.25
C ALA A 123 -15.66 -6.30 -6.92
N MET A 124 -14.98 -5.41 -6.18
CA MET A 124 -15.57 -4.12 -5.80
C MET A 124 -15.71 -3.18 -6.99
N TYR A 125 -14.72 -3.14 -7.89
CA TYR A 125 -14.77 -2.35 -9.11
C TYR A 125 -15.88 -2.84 -10.05
N GLY A 126 -16.01 -4.17 -10.23
CA GLY A 126 -17.09 -4.77 -11.00
C GLY A 126 -18.47 -4.35 -10.49
N THR A 127 -18.66 -4.26 -9.17
CA THR A 127 -19.92 -3.77 -8.58
C THR A 127 -20.22 -2.33 -9.03
N ARG A 128 -19.20 -1.46 -9.07
CA ARG A 128 -19.35 -0.08 -9.57
C ARG A 128 -19.61 -0.02 -11.08
N LEU A 129 -19.07 -0.96 -11.85
CA LEU A 129 -19.32 -1.05 -13.29
C LEU A 129 -20.77 -1.45 -13.58
N VAL A 130 -21.36 -2.37 -12.79
CA VAL A 130 -22.79 -2.68 -12.90
C VAL A 130 -23.65 -1.43 -12.66
N GLU A 131 -23.35 -0.63 -11.63
CA GLU A 131 -24.05 0.64 -11.34
C GLU A 131 -23.98 1.64 -12.51
N ARG A 132 -22.96 1.52 -13.36
CA ARG A 132 -22.72 2.36 -14.55
C ARG A 132 -23.28 1.77 -15.85
N GLY A 133 -23.92 0.61 -15.80
CA GLY A 133 -24.42 -0.09 -16.98
C GLY A 133 -23.36 -0.88 -17.76
N GLU A 134 -22.18 -1.08 -17.18
CA GLU A 134 -21.03 -1.77 -17.79
C GLU A 134 -20.97 -3.24 -17.32
N ALA A 135 -22.10 -3.94 -17.39
CA ALA A 135 -22.29 -5.23 -16.73
C ALA A 135 -21.42 -6.37 -17.30
N GLU A 136 -21.16 -6.40 -18.60
CA GLU A 136 -20.29 -7.42 -19.22
C GLU A 136 -18.85 -7.32 -18.70
N ALA A 137 -18.33 -6.09 -18.54
CA ALA A 137 -17.01 -5.86 -17.96
C ALA A 137 -16.96 -6.25 -16.47
N ALA A 138 -18.04 -5.99 -15.73
CA ALA A 138 -18.16 -6.47 -14.35
C ALA A 138 -18.13 -8.00 -14.26
N PHE A 139 -18.83 -8.69 -15.18
CA PHE A 139 -18.87 -10.14 -15.23
C PHE A 139 -17.49 -10.76 -15.50
N ASP A 140 -16.69 -10.19 -16.41
CA ASP A 140 -15.29 -10.61 -16.62
C ASP A 140 -14.46 -10.50 -15.32
N LEU A 141 -14.57 -9.36 -14.63
CA LEU A 141 -13.86 -9.13 -13.37
C LEU A 141 -14.27 -10.12 -12.28
N TYR A 142 -15.57 -10.44 -12.17
CA TYR A 142 -16.04 -11.45 -11.22
C TYR A 142 -15.47 -12.84 -11.52
N GLN A 143 -15.43 -13.25 -12.78
CA GLN A 143 -14.84 -14.53 -13.17
C GLN A 143 -13.35 -14.61 -12.79
N ARG A 144 -12.58 -13.59 -13.14
CA ARG A 144 -11.14 -13.54 -12.85
C ARG A 144 -10.84 -13.52 -11.36
N ALA A 145 -11.59 -12.73 -10.59
CA ALA A 145 -11.41 -12.65 -9.15
C ALA A 145 -11.88 -13.91 -8.42
N ALA A 146 -12.97 -14.54 -8.86
CA ALA A 146 -13.42 -15.82 -8.33
C ALA A 146 -12.39 -16.94 -8.60
N ALA A 147 -11.80 -16.96 -9.80
CA ALA A 147 -10.71 -17.86 -10.15
C ALA A 147 -9.43 -17.61 -9.34
N ALA A 148 -9.24 -16.39 -8.83
CA ALA A 148 -8.17 -16.03 -7.90
C ALA A 148 -8.53 -16.36 -6.42
N GLY A 149 -9.62 -17.08 -6.17
CA GLY A 149 -10.02 -17.49 -4.82
C GLY A 149 -10.88 -16.49 -4.06
N ASN A 150 -11.28 -15.37 -4.66
CA ASN A 150 -12.02 -14.33 -3.93
C ASN A 150 -13.51 -14.70 -3.76
N VAL A 151 -13.91 -14.92 -2.51
CA VAL A 151 -15.28 -15.33 -2.13
C VAL A 151 -16.32 -14.27 -2.47
N VAL A 152 -16.00 -12.98 -2.32
CA VAL A 152 -16.91 -11.88 -2.69
C VAL A 152 -17.18 -11.91 -4.20
N ALA A 153 -16.13 -12.12 -5.01
CA ALA A 153 -16.27 -12.28 -6.45
C ALA A 153 -17.07 -13.52 -6.83
N ALA A 154 -16.86 -14.67 -6.18
CA ALA A 154 -17.60 -15.89 -6.44
C ALA A 154 -19.10 -15.72 -6.14
N HIS A 155 -19.44 -15.05 -5.04
CA HIS A 155 -20.82 -14.70 -4.72
C HIS A 155 -21.43 -13.75 -5.76
N ASN A 156 -20.68 -12.72 -6.19
CA ASN A 156 -21.14 -11.79 -7.23
C ASN A 156 -21.30 -12.47 -8.60
N LEU A 157 -20.43 -13.43 -8.93
CA LEU A 157 -20.53 -14.24 -10.14
C LEU A 157 -21.77 -15.13 -10.11
N ALA A 158 -22.05 -15.76 -8.96
CA ALA A 158 -23.25 -16.55 -8.76
C ALA A 158 -24.53 -15.71 -8.93
N ALA A 159 -24.56 -14.50 -8.35
CA ALA A 159 -25.65 -13.55 -8.53
C ALA A 159 -25.80 -13.10 -10.00
N ALA A 160 -24.69 -12.86 -10.69
CA ALA A 160 -24.70 -12.49 -12.10
C ALA A 160 -25.30 -13.59 -12.99
N TYR A 161 -24.96 -14.86 -12.73
CA TYR A 161 -25.61 -16.00 -13.38
C TYR A 161 -27.08 -16.15 -13.00
N ARG A 162 -27.47 -15.89 -11.75
CA ARG A 162 -28.87 -15.96 -11.31
C ARG A 162 -29.73 -14.95 -12.05
N ASP A 163 -29.25 -13.70 -12.15
CA ASP A 163 -30.03 -12.56 -12.60
C ASP A 163 -29.79 -12.20 -14.07
N GLY A 164 -28.81 -12.83 -14.74
CA GLY A 164 -28.41 -12.50 -16.11
C GLY A 164 -27.71 -11.15 -16.23
N VAL A 165 -26.90 -10.76 -15.23
CA VAL A 165 -26.17 -9.49 -15.24
C VAL A 165 -24.84 -9.68 -15.96
N GLY A 166 -24.70 -9.05 -17.14
CA GLY A 166 -23.48 -9.16 -17.96
C GLY A 166 -23.28 -10.54 -18.61
N THR A 167 -24.26 -11.42 -18.48
CA THR A 167 -24.28 -12.77 -19.05
C THR A 167 -25.72 -13.25 -19.22
N ARG A 168 -25.93 -14.43 -19.82
CA ARG A 168 -27.24 -15.10 -19.81
C ARG A 168 -27.49 -15.72 -18.44
N ALA A 169 -28.73 -15.63 -17.96
CA ALA A 169 -29.13 -16.29 -16.74
C ALA A 169 -28.95 -17.83 -16.84
N ASP A 170 -28.31 -18.41 -15.82
CA ASP A 170 -28.06 -19.84 -15.66
C ASP A 170 -28.15 -20.21 -14.17
N GLY A 171 -29.29 -20.77 -13.76
CA GLY A 171 -29.54 -21.14 -12.37
C GLY A 171 -28.65 -22.29 -11.87
N ALA A 172 -28.18 -23.18 -12.75
CA ALA A 172 -27.33 -24.30 -12.37
C ALA A 172 -25.91 -23.82 -12.08
N LEU A 173 -25.36 -22.94 -12.93
CA LEU A 173 -24.07 -22.29 -12.67
C LEU A 173 -24.15 -21.36 -11.45
N ALA A 174 -25.25 -20.63 -11.27
CA ALA A 174 -25.45 -19.81 -10.08
C ALA A 174 -25.38 -20.65 -8.79
N ALA A 175 -26.09 -21.77 -8.73
CA ALA A 175 -26.07 -22.66 -7.56
C ALA A 175 -24.67 -23.19 -7.26
N GLN A 176 -23.93 -23.65 -8.29
CA GLN A 176 -22.56 -24.13 -8.13
C GLN A 176 -21.62 -23.05 -7.57
N TRP A 177 -21.70 -21.82 -8.08
CA TRP A 177 -20.85 -20.73 -7.59
C TRP A 177 -21.24 -20.26 -6.18
N PHE A 178 -22.52 -20.26 -5.84
CA PHE A 178 -22.96 -19.99 -4.45
C PHE A 178 -22.43 -21.04 -3.48
N GLU A 179 -22.46 -22.32 -3.85
CA GLU A 179 -21.91 -23.40 -3.03
C GLU A 179 -20.40 -23.21 -2.79
N ARG A 180 -19.63 -22.98 -3.86
CA ARG A 180 -18.18 -22.71 -3.75
C ARG A 180 -17.85 -21.50 -2.88
N ALA A 181 -18.65 -20.44 -2.96
CA ALA A 181 -18.48 -19.25 -2.13
C ALA A 181 -18.75 -19.53 -0.63
N GLN A 182 -19.61 -20.50 -0.30
CA GLN A 182 -19.91 -20.88 1.08
C GLN A 182 -18.87 -21.83 1.67
N THR A 183 -18.37 -22.77 0.87
CA THR A 183 -17.37 -23.76 1.32
C THR A 183 -15.93 -23.25 1.27
N ASN A 184 -15.70 -22.05 0.72
CA ASN A 184 -14.38 -21.49 0.40
C ASN A 184 -13.55 -22.40 -0.55
N GLU A 185 -14.21 -23.25 -1.33
CA GLU A 185 -13.59 -24.14 -2.33
C GLU A 185 -13.46 -23.40 -3.67
N LEU A 186 -12.54 -22.43 -3.72
CA LEU A 186 -12.31 -21.58 -4.89
C LEU A 186 -10.96 -21.87 -5.57
N GLN A 187 -10.41 -23.07 -5.35
CA GLN A 187 -9.13 -23.54 -5.91
C GLN A 187 -9.31 -24.85 -6.67
#